data_AF-A0A0G1T4J7-F1
#
_entry.id   AF-A0A0G1T4J7-F1
#
_cell.length_a   1.000
_cell.length_b   1.000
_cell.length_c   1.000
_cell.angle_alpha   90.00
_cell.angle_beta   90.00
_cell.angle_gamma   90.00
#
_symmetry.space_group_name_H-M   'P 1'
#
loop_
_entity.id
_entity.type
_entity.pdbx_description
1 polymer ?
#
loop_
_entity_poly.entity_id
_entity_poly.type
_entity_poly.pdbx_seq_one_letter_code
_entity_poly.pdbx_strand_id
1 'polypeptide(L)'
;LDVILNRLADTLEAQRELKSSFRSAMIYPAIVFVAMVIVLVIMIVFVVPRLAAMYASLNVELPTITKGMIAMSDFVSGYWYILLLLIGFAVVGFRIVSQSETGRDYITRLVFALPVFGRINRQKEITEFAGTLSLLVASAIPIVEALTIVSKVVQEPVFRRGILESAKYVERGNSLSEYMKSNKAFPPLLVSMASVGEETGQLDAALQRVADYFAGETARSVKGLSSALEPIILIILGGMVGLLIVSIITPIYKITNSIS
;
A
#
# COMPACT_ATOMS: atom_id res chain seq x y z
N LEU A 1 20.71 -30.33 3.72
CA LEU A 1 21.08 -29.00 4.24
C LEU A 1 21.13 -27.98 3.10
N ASP A 2 21.88 -28.26 2.03
CA ASP A 2 22.04 -27.35 0.88
C ASP A 2 20.73 -26.96 0.19
N VAL A 3 19.78 -27.89 0.03
CA VAL A 3 18.45 -27.59 -0.56
C VAL A 3 17.66 -26.59 0.30
N ILE A 4 17.73 -26.69 1.63
CA ILE A 4 17.02 -25.78 2.55
C ILE A 4 17.70 -24.41 2.56
N LEU A 5 19.04 -24.39 2.58
CA LEU A 5 19.81 -23.15 2.51
C LEU A 5 19.56 -22.41 1.19
N ASN A 6 19.50 -23.13 0.07
CA ASN A 6 19.16 -22.55 -1.24
C ASN A 6 17.72 -22.02 -1.26
N ARG A 7 16.73 -22.77 -0.77
CA ARG A 7 15.34 -22.27 -0.70
C ARG A 7 15.20 -21.04 0.19
N LEU A 8 15.94 -20.98 1.30
CA LEU A 8 15.95 -19.82 2.19
C LEU A 8 16.64 -18.62 1.50
N ALA A 9 17.72 -18.86 0.75
CA ALA A 9 18.36 -17.85 -0.07
C ALA A 9 17.39 -17.30 -1.14
N ASP A 10 16.70 -18.17 -1.88
CA ASP A 10 15.70 -17.78 -2.89
C ASP A 10 14.57 -16.93 -2.27
N THR A 11 14.10 -17.32 -1.08
CA THR A 11 13.06 -16.57 -0.34
C THR A 11 13.55 -15.19 0.09
N LEU A 12 14.78 -15.10 0.61
CA LEU A 12 15.40 -13.82 0.99
C LEU A 12 15.66 -12.93 -0.23
N GLU A 13 16.04 -13.51 -1.36
CA GLU A 13 16.22 -12.80 -2.62
C GLU A 13 14.89 -12.23 -3.14
N ALA A 14 13.82 -13.03 -3.13
CA ALA A 14 12.47 -12.56 -3.47
C ALA A 14 11.99 -11.44 -2.52
N GLN A 15 12.24 -11.55 -1.21
CA GLN A 15 11.92 -10.49 -0.26
C GLN A 15 12.72 -9.22 -0.53
N ARG A 16 14.00 -9.35 -0.88
CA ARG A 16 14.87 -8.22 -1.21
C ARG A 16 14.42 -7.54 -2.50
N GLU A 17 14.04 -8.31 -3.51
CA GLU A 17 13.52 -7.82 -4.80
C GLU A 17 12.18 -7.10 -4.63
N LEU A 18 11.29 -7.62 -3.78
CA LEU A 18 10.06 -6.94 -3.37
C LEU A 18 10.35 -5.59 -2.69
N LYS A 19 11.31 -5.57 -1.76
CA LYS A 19 11.68 -4.34 -1.07
C LYS A 19 12.35 -3.33 -2.01
N SER A 20 13.21 -3.77 -2.91
CA SER A 20 13.87 -2.90 -3.88
C SER A 20 12.90 -2.38 -4.94
N SER A 21 11.99 -3.21 -5.43
CA SER A 21 10.96 -2.78 -6.39
C SER A 21 10.04 -1.71 -5.77
N PHE A 22 9.61 -1.90 -4.52
CA PHE A 22 8.85 -0.89 -3.79
C PHE A 22 9.65 0.40 -3.59
N ARG A 23 10.90 0.29 -3.12
CA ARG A 23 11.74 1.45 -2.84
C ARG A 23 12.05 2.24 -4.11
N SER A 24 12.50 1.57 -5.17
CA SER A 24 12.87 2.22 -6.43
C SER A 24 11.66 2.86 -7.12
N ALA A 25 10.49 2.22 -7.08
CA ALA A 25 9.28 2.77 -7.69
C ALA A 25 8.72 3.99 -6.93
N MET A 26 8.99 4.11 -5.62
CA MET A 26 8.53 5.22 -4.79
C MET A 26 9.44 6.45 -4.80
N ILE A 27 10.70 6.33 -5.21
CA ILE A 27 11.67 7.44 -5.20
C ILE A 27 11.20 8.59 -6.10
N TYR A 28 10.80 8.31 -7.34
CA TYR A 28 10.37 9.34 -8.28
C TYR A 28 9.10 10.07 -7.79
N PRO A 29 8.00 9.37 -7.43
CA PRO A 29 6.83 10.01 -6.81
C PRO A 29 7.17 10.86 -5.58
N ALA A 30 8.07 10.38 -4.71
CA ALA A 30 8.47 11.10 -3.51
C ALA A 30 9.21 12.41 -3.82
N ILE A 31 10.14 12.39 -4.78
CA ILE A 31 10.87 13.59 -5.21
C ILE A 31 9.90 14.64 -5.77
N VAL A 32 9.01 14.23 -6.68
CA VAL A 32 8.03 15.15 -7.30
C VAL A 32 7.07 15.69 -6.25
N PHE A 33 6.60 14.86 -5.32
CA PHE A 33 5.75 15.30 -4.22
C PHE A 33 6.45 16.31 -3.32
N VAL A 34 7.71 16.07 -2.93
CA VAL A 34 8.50 17.02 -2.13
C VAL A 34 8.68 18.34 -2.88
N ALA A 35 9.02 18.30 -4.17
CA ALA A 35 9.14 19.50 -5.00
C ALA A 35 7.81 20.27 -5.09
N MET A 36 6.70 19.55 -5.28
CA MET A 36 5.34 20.11 -5.32
C MET A 36 4.99 20.82 -4.01
N VAL A 37 5.27 20.20 -2.86
CA VAL A 37 5.06 20.80 -1.53
C VAL A 37 5.93 22.04 -1.33
N ILE A 38 7.20 22.00 -1.73
CA ILE A 38 8.10 23.16 -1.65
C ILE A 38 7.55 24.34 -2.46
N VAL A 39 7.15 24.10 -3.72
CA VAL A 39 6.55 25.13 -4.58
C VAL A 39 5.28 25.69 -3.95
N LEU A 40 4.40 24.83 -3.44
CA LEU A 40 3.17 25.24 -2.78
C LEU A 40 3.44 26.11 -1.55
N VAL A 41 4.39 25.73 -0.70
CA VAL A 41 4.77 26.50 0.49
C VAL A 41 5.34 27.85 0.12
N ILE A 42 6.27 27.91 -0.85
CA ILE A 42 6.84 29.19 -1.31
C ILE A 42 5.73 30.11 -1.84
N MET A 43 4.79 29.57 -2.61
CA MET A 43 3.67 30.34 -3.14
C MET A 43 2.80 30.91 -2.03
N ILE A 44 2.41 30.09 -1.05
CA ILE A 44 1.54 30.50 0.06
C ILE A 44 2.24 31.50 0.99
N VAL A 45 3.52 31.30 1.31
CA VAL A 45 4.24 32.11 2.31
C VAL A 45 4.76 33.43 1.72
N PHE A 46 5.24 33.44 0.48
CA PHE A 46 5.88 34.62 -0.10
C PHE A 46 5.02 35.33 -1.15
N VAL A 47 4.35 34.58 -2.03
CA VAL A 47 3.69 35.17 -3.21
C VAL A 47 2.30 35.67 -2.88
N VAL A 48 1.47 34.85 -2.24
CA VAL A 48 0.08 35.20 -1.89
C VAL A 48 -0.02 36.45 -1.01
N PRO A 49 0.80 36.64 0.06
CA PRO A 49 0.70 37.83 0.91
C PRO A 49 1.12 39.11 0.20
N ARG A 50 2.12 39.03 -0.68
CA ARG A 50 2.55 40.18 -1.50
C ARG A 50 1.46 40.63 -2.45
N LEU A 51 0.77 39.67 -3.09
CA LEU A 51 -0.40 39.97 -3.91
C LEU A 51 -1.49 40.61 -3.04
N ALA A 52 -1.82 40.02 -1.89
CA ALA A 52 -2.83 40.57 -0.98
C ALA A 52 -2.55 42.02 -0.56
N ALA A 53 -1.30 42.34 -0.21
CA ALA A 53 -0.88 43.69 0.16
C ALA A 53 -1.06 44.69 -0.99
N MET A 54 -0.76 44.28 -2.22
CA MET A 54 -0.98 45.09 -3.42
C MET A 54 -2.47 45.38 -3.64
N TYR A 55 -3.36 44.40 -3.43
CA TYR A 55 -4.81 44.59 -3.53
C TYR A 55 -5.36 45.57 -2.50
N ALA A 56 -4.88 45.49 -1.25
CA ALA A 56 -5.28 46.40 -0.19
C ALA A 56 -4.95 47.86 -0.54
N SER A 57 -3.85 48.10 -1.27
CA SER A 57 -3.44 49.45 -1.70
C SER A 57 -4.30 50.04 -2.83
N LEU A 58 -4.92 49.19 -3.64
CA LEU A 58 -5.74 49.60 -4.79
C LEU A 58 -7.24 49.74 -4.44
N ASN A 59 -7.63 49.41 -3.20
CA ASN A 59 -9.01 49.42 -2.73
C ASN A 59 -9.98 48.58 -3.59
N VAL A 60 -9.46 47.55 -4.26
CA VAL A 60 -10.21 46.63 -5.13
C VAL A 60 -10.65 45.41 -4.32
N GLU A 61 -11.90 44.98 -4.49
CA GLU A 61 -12.41 43.78 -3.83
C GLU A 61 -11.66 42.51 -4.26
N LEU A 62 -11.03 41.86 -3.29
CA LEU A 62 -10.31 40.60 -3.47
C LEU A 62 -11.23 39.52 -4.06
N PRO A 63 -10.81 38.81 -5.13
CA PRO A 63 -11.50 37.62 -5.61
C PRO A 63 -11.66 36.56 -4.51
N THR A 64 -12.74 35.78 -4.57
CA THR A 64 -13.05 34.73 -3.58
C THR A 64 -11.96 33.67 -3.49
N ILE A 65 -11.36 33.29 -4.61
CA ILE A 65 -10.22 32.34 -4.67
C ILE A 65 -9.02 32.91 -3.89
N THR A 66 -8.70 34.19 -4.09
CA THR A 66 -7.59 34.86 -3.40
C THR A 66 -7.84 35.01 -1.90
N LYS A 67 -9.09 35.31 -1.48
CA LYS A 67 -9.47 35.33 -0.05
C LYS A 67 -9.25 33.96 0.62
N GLY A 68 -9.61 32.87 -0.06
CA GLY A 68 -9.35 31.50 0.41
C GLY A 68 -7.87 31.17 0.55
N MET A 69 -7.05 31.60 -0.42
CA MET A 69 -5.59 31.41 -0.36
C MET A 69 -4.93 32.24 0.75
N ILE A 70 -5.40 33.46 1.00
CA ILE A 70 -4.92 34.30 2.11
C ILE A 70 -5.27 33.64 3.45
N ALA A 71 -6.50 33.15 3.63
CA ALA A 71 -6.88 32.42 4.83
C ALA A 71 -6.03 31.16 5.06
N MET A 72 -5.70 30.40 3.99
CA MET A 72 -4.75 29.29 4.07
C MET A 72 -3.33 29.77 4.43
N SER A 73 -2.88 30.90 3.88
CA SER A 73 -1.57 31.47 4.16
C SER A 73 -1.42 31.92 5.61
N ASP A 74 -2.42 32.62 6.14
CA ASP A 74 -2.45 33.07 7.53
C ASP A 74 -2.51 31.87 8.47
N PHE A 75 -3.28 30.83 8.12
CA PHE A 75 -3.32 29.58 8.89
C PHE A 75 -1.98 28.84 8.88
N VAL A 76 -1.38 28.64 7.71
CA VAL A 76 -0.10 27.93 7.59
C VAL A 76 1.03 28.71 8.27
N SER A 77 1.11 30.03 8.06
CA SER A 77 2.15 30.87 8.65
C SER A 77 1.98 31.02 10.17
N GLY A 78 0.75 31.09 10.66
CA GLY A 78 0.43 31.22 12.09
C GLY A 78 0.48 29.91 12.88
N TYR A 79 0.25 28.76 12.24
CA TYR A 79 0.09 27.47 12.92
C TYR A 79 0.98 26.34 12.36
N TRP A 80 2.06 26.65 11.62
CA TRP A 80 2.98 25.64 11.10
C TRP A 80 3.52 24.67 12.17
N TYR A 81 3.76 25.18 13.39
CA TYR A 81 4.21 24.37 14.52
C TYR A 81 3.14 23.39 15.02
N ILE A 82 1.85 23.75 14.95
CA ILE A 82 0.73 22.83 15.25
C ILE A 82 0.68 21.73 14.20
N LEU A 83 0.91 22.04 12.93
CA LEU A 83 0.93 21.06 11.85
C LEU A 83 2.05 20.02 12.06
N LEU A 84 3.25 20.47 12.46
CA LEU A 84 4.35 19.57 12.85
C LEU A 84 4.03 18.74 14.10
N LEU A 85 3.38 19.33 15.10
CA LEU A 85 2.94 18.64 16.31
C LEU A 85 1.89 17.57 15.97
N LEU A 86 0.94 17.88 15.08
CA LEU A 86 -0.11 16.97 14.63
C LEU A 86 0.46 15.84 13.79
N ILE A 87 1.43 16.10 12.91
CA ILE A 87 2.17 15.07 12.19
C ILE A 87 2.94 14.19 13.17
N GLY A 88 3.64 14.78 14.14
CA GLY A 88 4.35 14.04 15.19
C GLY A 88 3.41 13.14 16.00
N PHE A 89 2.25 13.69 16.42
CA PHE A 89 1.23 12.95 17.16
C PHE A 89 0.58 11.86 16.32
N ALA A 90 0.35 12.10 15.02
CA ALA A 90 -0.15 11.09 14.10
C ALA A 90 0.88 9.97 13.91
N VAL A 91 2.17 10.27 13.78
CA VAL A 91 3.25 9.27 13.66
C VAL A 91 3.38 8.44 14.93
N VAL A 92 3.38 9.09 16.10
CA VAL A 92 3.46 8.41 17.40
C VAL A 92 2.20 7.59 17.67
N GLY A 93 1.02 8.16 17.44
CA GLY A 93 -0.27 7.48 17.54
C GLY A 93 -0.36 6.28 16.60
N PHE A 94 0.05 6.44 15.34
CA PHE A 94 0.13 5.34 14.39
C PHE A 94 1.11 4.25 14.85
N ARG A 95 2.27 4.61 15.41
CA ARG A 95 3.20 3.64 16.01
C ARG A 95 2.58 2.88 17.18
N ILE A 96 1.88 3.57 18.08
CA ILE A 96 1.26 2.94 19.26
C ILE A 96 0.13 2.00 18.82
N VAL A 97 -0.75 2.47 17.92
CA VAL A 97 -1.87 1.68 17.39
C VAL A 97 -1.36 0.48 16.59
N SER A 98 -0.31 0.63 15.78
CA SER A 98 0.28 -0.48 15.01
C SER A 98 1.02 -1.52 15.85
N GLN A 99 1.42 -1.19 17.08
CA GLN A 99 2.01 -2.13 18.04
C GLN A 99 0.98 -2.81 18.94
N SER A 100 -0.23 -2.26 19.07
CA SER A 100 -1.32 -2.87 19.85
C SER A 100 -2.10 -3.94 19.05
N GLU A 101 -2.50 -5.05 19.67
CA GLU A 101 -3.27 -6.11 19.00
C GLU A 101 -4.62 -5.60 18.45
N THR A 102 -5.34 -4.78 19.22
CA THR A 102 -6.63 -4.18 18.80
C THR A 102 -6.48 -3.13 17.70
N GLY A 103 -5.40 -2.33 17.76
CA GLY A 103 -5.11 -1.32 16.74
C GLY A 103 -4.64 -1.94 15.43
N ARG A 104 -3.95 -3.09 15.50
CA ARG A 104 -3.60 -3.88 14.31
C ARG A 104 -4.85 -4.29 13.56
N ASP A 105 -5.89 -4.77 14.23
CA ASP A 105 -7.17 -5.14 13.60
C ASP A 105 -7.88 -3.95 12.95
N TYR A 106 -7.87 -2.78 13.59
CA TYR A 106 -8.51 -1.57 13.06
C TYR A 106 -7.78 -1.02 11.83
N ILE A 107 -6.45 -0.93 11.89
CA ILE A 107 -5.60 -0.55 10.75
C ILE A 107 -5.77 -1.56 9.63
N THR A 108 -5.79 -2.84 9.97
CA THR A 108 -5.97 -3.94 9.02
C THR A 108 -7.31 -3.82 8.30
N ARG A 109 -8.42 -3.54 9.01
CA ARG A 109 -9.73 -3.26 8.39
C ARG A 109 -9.73 -2.01 7.50
N LEU A 110 -9.09 -0.92 7.93
CA LEU A 110 -8.99 0.32 7.15
C LEU A 110 -8.16 0.14 5.88
N VAL A 111 -7.00 -0.51 5.99
CA VAL A 111 -6.12 -0.82 4.85
C VAL A 111 -6.78 -1.82 3.91
N PHE A 112 -7.51 -2.81 4.44
CA PHE A 112 -8.25 -3.78 3.63
C PHE A 112 -9.55 -3.25 3.03
N ALA A 113 -10.07 -2.11 3.50
CA ALA A 113 -11.18 -1.43 2.85
C ALA A 113 -10.77 -0.84 1.49
N LEU A 114 -9.47 -0.60 1.27
CA LEU A 114 -8.96 -0.22 -0.04
C LEU A 114 -8.79 -1.48 -0.92
N PRO A 115 -9.58 -1.63 -2.00
CA PRO A 115 -9.65 -2.87 -2.78
C PRO A 115 -8.30 -3.30 -3.37
N VAL A 116 -7.39 -2.35 -3.63
CA VAL A 116 -6.07 -2.64 -4.20
C VAL A 116 -5.11 -3.24 -3.17
N PHE A 117 -5.10 -2.74 -1.93
CA PHE A 117 -4.24 -3.26 -0.86
C PHE A 117 -4.72 -4.63 -0.36
N GLY A 118 -6.03 -4.88 -0.35
CA GLY A 118 -6.60 -6.19 -0.03
C GLY A 118 -6.12 -7.29 -0.99
N ARG A 119 -6.06 -7.01 -2.30
CA ARG A 119 -5.55 -7.97 -3.30
C ARG A 119 -4.07 -8.30 -3.09
N ILE A 120 -3.22 -7.30 -2.86
CA ILE A 120 -1.78 -7.50 -2.64
C ILE A 120 -1.54 -8.31 -1.37
N ASN A 121 -2.23 -7.98 -0.28
CA ASN A 121 -2.07 -8.74 0.95
C ASN A 121 -2.54 -10.18 0.76
N ARG A 122 -3.66 -10.40 0.06
CA ARG A 122 -4.12 -11.75 -0.25
C ARG A 122 -3.08 -12.57 -1.01
N GLN A 123 -2.49 -11.99 -2.06
CA GLN A 123 -1.44 -12.65 -2.85
C GLN A 123 -0.22 -12.98 -1.98
N LYS A 124 0.22 -12.04 -1.14
CA LYS A 124 1.32 -12.25 -0.19
C LYS A 124 1.04 -13.38 0.79
N GLU A 125 -0.15 -13.44 1.37
CA GLU A 125 -0.53 -14.51 2.32
C GLU A 125 -0.55 -15.88 1.63
N ILE A 126 -0.99 -15.96 0.38
CA ILE A 126 -0.95 -17.19 -0.42
C ILE A 126 0.50 -17.59 -0.72
N THR A 127 1.37 -16.64 -1.07
CA THR A 127 2.81 -16.89 -1.28
C THR A 127 3.45 -17.46 -0.03
N GLU A 128 3.22 -16.83 1.13
CA GLU A 128 3.78 -17.27 2.42
C GLU A 128 3.26 -18.67 2.79
N PHE A 129 1.95 -18.91 2.61
CA PHE A 129 1.33 -20.21 2.85
C PHE A 129 1.95 -21.30 1.98
N ALA A 130 1.97 -21.10 0.65
CA ALA A 130 2.39 -22.11 -0.29
C ALA A 130 3.90 -22.38 -0.20
N GLY A 131 4.71 -21.33 -0.03
CA GLY A 131 6.17 -21.45 0.09
C GLY A 131 6.56 -22.15 1.40
N THR A 132 5.98 -21.74 2.53
CA THR A 132 6.27 -22.38 3.82
C THR A 132 5.78 -23.82 3.84
N LEU A 133 4.58 -24.09 3.35
CA LEU A 133 4.06 -25.46 3.28
C LEU A 133 4.91 -26.35 2.37
N SER A 134 5.35 -25.85 1.21
CA SER A 134 6.28 -26.55 0.32
C SER A 134 7.56 -26.94 1.04
N LEU A 135 8.17 -26.01 1.79
CA LEU A 135 9.41 -26.26 2.52
C LEU A 135 9.24 -27.34 3.60
N LEU A 136 8.15 -27.27 4.36
CA LEU A 136 7.87 -28.24 5.43
C LEU A 136 7.59 -29.63 4.86
N VAL A 137 6.80 -29.72 3.80
CA VAL A 137 6.50 -30.99 3.12
C VAL A 137 7.77 -31.58 2.48
N ALA A 138 8.61 -30.76 1.84
CA ALA A 138 9.91 -31.19 1.32
C ALA A 138 10.86 -31.69 2.42
N SER A 139 10.68 -31.21 3.66
CA SER A 139 11.43 -31.63 4.85
C SER A 139 10.83 -32.88 5.51
N ALA A 140 9.89 -33.56 4.84
CA ALA A 140 9.19 -34.74 5.32
C ALA A 140 8.41 -34.52 6.65
N ILE A 141 8.05 -33.27 6.95
CA ILE A 141 7.17 -32.97 8.09
C ILE A 141 5.74 -33.41 7.72
N PRO A 142 5.04 -34.14 8.62
CA PRO A 142 3.66 -34.56 8.36
C PRO A 142 2.76 -33.40 7.96
N ILE A 143 1.93 -33.58 6.94
CA ILE A 143 1.13 -32.49 6.35
C ILE A 143 0.22 -31.79 7.36
N VAL A 144 -0.35 -32.52 8.32
CA VAL A 144 -1.21 -31.97 9.39
C VAL A 144 -0.41 -31.03 10.31
N GLU A 145 0.80 -31.43 10.68
CA GLU A 145 1.72 -30.62 11.47
C GLU A 145 2.18 -29.39 10.67
N ALA A 146 2.54 -29.60 9.41
CA ALA A 146 2.96 -28.52 8.51
C ALA A 146 1.86 -27.45 8.34
N LEU A 147 0.60 -27.85 8.11
CA LEU A 147 -0.54 -26.94 8.04
C LEU A 147 -0.74 -26.16 9.35
N THR A 148 -0.56 -26.83 10.49
CA THR A 148 -0.65 -26.19 11.81
C THR A 148 0.45 -25.15 12.01
N ILE A 149 1.68 -25.44 11.60
CA ILE A 149 2.81 -24.50 11.65
C ILE A 149 2.53 -23.28 10.75
N VAL A 150 2.16 -23.51 9.49
CA VAL A 150 1.91 -22.44 8.52
C VAL A 150 0.76 -21.52 8.95
N SER A 151 -0.26 -22.07 9.62
CA SER A 151 -1.37 -21.27 10.15
C SER A 151 -0.92 -20.19 11.15
N LYS A 152 0.23 -20.37 11.81
CA LYS A 152 0.81 -19.38 12.75
C LYS A 152 1.56 -18.25 12.04
N VAL A 153 1.93 -18.46 10.77
CA VAL A 153 2.67 -17.48 9.95
C VAL A 153 1.71 -16.57 9.18
N VAL A 154 0.58 -17.13 8.72
CA VAL A 154 -0.47 -16.42 7.99
C VAL A 154 -1.23 -15.44 8.89
N GLN A 155 -1.33 -14.18 8.49
CA GLN A 155 -1.95 -13.12 9.31
C GLN A 155 -3.44 -12.97 9.01
N GLU A 156 -3.89 -13.26 7.78
CA GLU A 156 -5.28 -13.07 7.36
C GLU A 156 -6.23 -14.06 8.08
N PRO A 157 -7.17 -13.60 8.92
CA PRO A 157 -7.95 -14.47 9.81
C PRO A 157 -8.86 -15.48 9.10
N VAL A 158 -9.42 -15.15 7.93
CA VAL A 158 -10.28 -16.08 7.16
C VAL A 158 -9.44 -17.21 6.59
N PHE A 159 -8.29 -16.89 5.99
CA PHE A 159 -7.37 -17.86 5.43
C PHE A 159 -6.74 -18.74 6.51
N ARG A 160 -6.30 -18.14 7.63
CA ARG A 160 -5.80 -18.89 8.78
C ARG A 160 -6.81 -19.91 9.29
N ARG A 161 -8.09 -19.53 9.43
CA ARG A 161 -9.16 -20.48 9.81
C ARG A 161 -9.32 -21.59 8.78
N GLY A 162 -9.32 -21.27 7.49
CA GLY A 162 -9.36 -22.26 6.43
C GLY A 162 -8.20 -23.27 6.50
N ILE A 163 -6.99 -22.81 6.81
CA ILE A 163 -5.81 -23.70 6.97
C ILE A 163 -5.94 -24.62 8.19
N LEU A 164 -6.44 -24.10 9.31
CA LEU A 164 -6.67 -24.91 10.51
C LEU A 164 -7.76 -25.96 10.30
N GLU A 165 -8.82 -25.60 9.60
CA GLU A 165 -9.89 -26.54 9.23
C GLU A 165 -9.41 -27.57 8.20
N SER A 166 -8.55 -27.18 7.26
CA SER A 166 -7.95 -28.12 6.31
C SER A 166 -7.07 -29.15 7.02
N ALA A 167 -6.30 -28.73 8.04
CA ALA A 167 -5.52 -29.66 8.87
C ALA A 167 -6.40 -30.73 9.53
N LYS A 168 -7.52 -30.32 10.14
CA LYS A 168 -8.51 -31.24 10.74
C LYS A 168 -9.17 -32.15 9.71
N TYR A 169 -9.39 -31.66 8.50
CA TYR A 169 -10.01 -32.44 7.42
C TYR A 169 -9.06 -33.55 6.93
N VAL A 170 -7.78 -33.23 6.78
CA VAL A 170 -6.72 -34.16 6.40
C VAL A 170 -6.40 -35.16 7.51
N GLU A 171 -6.46 -34.73 8.78
CA GLU A 171 -6.30 -35.63 9.95
C GLU A 171 -7.32 -36.77 9.96
N ARG A 172 -8.51 -36.55 9.37
CA ARG A 172 -9.55 -37.57 9.19
C ARG A 172 -9.33 -38.50 8.00
N GLY A 173 -8.22 -38.35 7.27
CA GLY A 173 -7.87 -39.15 6.10
C GLY A 173 -8.44 -38.65 4.78
N ASN A 174 -9.03 -37.46 4.73
CA ASN A 174 -9.55 -36.89 3.49
C ASN A 174 -8.46 -36.08 2.75
N SER A 175 -8.70 -35.79 1.46
CA SER A 175 -7.80 -35.00 0.63
C SER A 175 -7.77 -33.52 1.03
N LEU A 176 -6.58 -32.90 1.00
CA LEU A 176 -6.38 -31.47 1.21
C LEU A 176 -7.03 -30.65 0.10
N SER A 177 -6.84 -31.06 -1.15
CA SER A 177 -7.37 -30.34 -2.32
C SER A 177 -8.91 -30.33 -2.34
N GLU A 178 -9.55 -31.40 -1.86
CA GLU A 178 -11.01 -31.46 -1.69
C GLU A 178 -11.52 -30.37 -0.72
N TYR A 179 -10.91 -30.25 0.47
CA TYR A 179 -11.29 -29.20 1.41
C TYR A 179 -11.03 -27.81 0.82
N MET A 180 -9.85 -27.60 0.21
CA MET A 180 -9.52 -26.31 -0.41
C MET A 180 -10.52 -25.91 -1.50
N LYS A 181 -11.00 -26.87 -2.30
CA LYS A 181 -12.02 -26.64 -3.33
C LYS A 181 -13.36 -26.16 -2.74
N SER A 182 -13.73 -26.65 -1.56
CA SER A 182 -14.98 -26.28 -0.88
C SER A 182 -14.94 -24.88 -0.24
N ASN A 183 -13.74 -24.33 -0.02
CA ASN A 183 -13.55 -23.09 0.73
C ASN A 183 -13.04 -21.97 -0.18
N LYS A 184 -13.84 -20.91 -0.34
CA LYS A 184 -13.55 -19.73 -1.17
C LYS A 184 -12.28 -18.97 -0.77
N ALA A 185 -11.70 -19.28 0.39
CA ALA A 185 -10.42 -18.73 0.78
C ALA A 185 -9.27 -19.21 -0.13
N PHE A 186 -9.36 -20.42 -0.70
CA PHE A 186 -8.28 -20.94 -1.54
C PHE A 186 -8.52 -20.56 -3.01
N PRO A 187 -7.57 -19.87 -3.68
CA PRO A 187 -7.74 -19.52 -5.09
C PRO A 187 -7.67 -20.78 -5.97
N PRO A 188 -8.33 -20.79 -7.15
CA PRO A 188 -8.39 -21.98 -8.01
C PRO A 188 -7.03 -22.56 -8.38
N LEU A 189 -6.02 -21.72 -8.65
CA LEU A 189 -4.66 -22.19 -8.97
C LEU A 189 -4.04 -22.99 -7.82
N LEU A 190 -4.22 -22.54 -6.57
CA LEU A 190 -3.73 -23.27 -5.41
C LEU A 190 -4.41 -24.63 -5.27
N VAL A 191 -5.74 -24.66 -5.45
CA VAL A 191 -6.53 -25.91 -5.39
C VAL A 191 -6.05 -26.90 -6.47
N SER A 192 -5.91 -26.44 -7.72
CA SER A 192 -5.48 -27.30 -8.83
C SER A 192 -4.06 -27.85 -8.64
N MET A 193 -3.13 -27.00 -8.20
CA MET A 193 -1.75 -27.44 -7.96
C MET A 193 -1.67 -28.38 -6.75
N ALA A 194 -2.46 -28.14 -5.69
CA ALA A 194 -2.55 -29.08 -4.57
C ALA A 194 -3.11 -30.43 -5.03
N SER A 195 -4.16 -30.46 -5.85
CA SER A 195 -4.73 -31.71 -6.42
C SER A 195 -3.69 -32.49 -7.21
N VAL A 196 -2.98 -31.83 -8.15
CA VAL A 196 -1.91 -32.46 -8.94
C VAL A 196 -0.78 -32.95 -8.03
N GLY A 197 -0.40 -32.16 -7.03
CA GLY A 197 0.63 -32.53 -6.07
C GLY A 197 0.26 -33.73 -5.20
N GLU A 198 -1.00 -33.84 -4.77
CA GLU A 198 -1.51 -34.99 -4.03
C GLU A 198 -1.56 -36.25 -4.90
N GLU A 199 -2.05 -36.14 -6.14
CA GLU A 199 -2.16 -37.27 -7.08
C GLU A 199 -0.79 -37.81 -7.52
N THR A 200 0.18 -36.92 -7.70
CA THR A 200 1.55 -37.28 -8.16
C THR A 200 2.53 -37.53 -7.02
N GLY A 201 2.13 -37.26 -5.77
CA GLY A 201 3.02 -37.31 -4.60
C GLY A 201 4.09 -36.19 -4.57
N GLN A 202 3.95 -35.15 -5.41
CA GLN A 202 4.90 -34.03 -5.53
C GLN A 202 4.29 -32.72 -5.02
N LEU A 203 3.67 -32.79 -3.83
CA LEU A 203 2.99 -31.64 -3.23
C LEU A 203 3.95 -30.48 -2.94
N ASP A 204 5.20 -30.76 -2.57
CA ASP A 204 6.22 -29.76 -2.34
C ASP A 204 6.53 -28.95 -3.61
N ALA A 205 6.80 -29.61 -4.74
CA ALA A 205 7.09 -28.95 -6.00
C ALA A 205 5.87 -28.18 -6.54
N ALA A 206 4.67 -28.74 -6.38
CA ALA A 206 3.44 -28.10 -6.81
C ALA A 206 3.15 -26.81 -6.03
N LEU A 207 3.31 -26.83 -4.71
CA LEU A 207 3.11 -25.66 -3.85
C LEU A 207 4.19 -24.59 -4.07
N GLN A 208 5.44 -24.99 -4.36
CA GLN A 208 6.49 -24.02 -4.68
C GLN A 208 6.13 -23.19 -5.92
N ARG A 209 5.63 -23.83 -6.98
CA ARG A 209 5.18 -23.12 -8.19
C ARG A 209 4.05 -22.14 -7.91
N VAL A 210 3.15 -22.46 -6.97
CA VAL A 210 2.10 -21.53 -6.53
C VAL A 210 2.71 -20.33 -5.81
N ALA A 211 3.67 -20.56 -4.91
CA ALA A 211 4.37 -19.50 -4.19
C ALA A 211 5.04 -18.52 -5.16
N ASP A 212 5.80 -19.05 -6.12
CA ASP A 212 6.53 -18.27 -7.13
C ASP A 212 5.56 -17.44 -8.01
N TYR A 213 4.45 -18.06 -8.44
CA TYR A 213 3.43 -17.37 -9.22
C TYR A 213 2.83 -16.17 -8.48
N PHE A 214 2.39 -16.38 -7.23
CA PHE A 214 1.79 -15.31 -6.44
C PHE A 214 2.81 -14.26 -5.97
N ALA A 215 4.08 -14.63 -5.81
CA ALA A 215 5.17 -13.68 -5.55
C ALA A 215 5.33 -12.72 -6.74
N GLY A 216 5.37 -13.27 -7.97
CA GLY A 216 5.42 -12.47 -9.19
C GLY A 216 4.17 -11.60 -9.39
N GLU A 217 2.99 -12.11 -9.03
CA GLU A 217 1.74 -11.34 -9.07
C GLU A 217 1.73 -10.19 -8.05
N THR A 218 2.26 -10.42 -6.85
CA THR A 218 2.42 -9.41 -5.81
C THR A 218 3.36 -8.29 -6.30
N ALA A 219 4.50 -8.66 -6.88
CA ALA A 219 5.47 -7.71 -7.45
C ALA A 219 4.85 -6.86 -8.57
N ARG A 220 4.09 -7.49 -9.48
CA ARG A 220 3.36 -6.78 -10.55
C ARG A 220 2.31 -5.83 -10.01
N SER A 221 1.58 -6.24 -8.98
CA SER A 221 0.55 -5.40 -8.33
C SER A 221 1.17 -4.18 -7.63
N VAL A 222 2.30 -4.35 -6.96
CA VAL A 222 3.08 -3.24 -6.36
C VAL A 222 3.60 -2.28 -7.44
N LYS A 223 4.12 -2.80 -8.54
CA LYS A 223 4.58 -1.98 -9.68
C LYS A 223 3.41 -1.20 -10.29
N GLY A 224 2.27 -1.84 -10.53
CA GLY A 224 1.08 -1.20 -11.07
C GLY A 224 0.55 -0.08 -10.18
N LEU A 225 0.52 -0.29 -8.85
CA LEU A 225 0.20 0.76 -7.88
C LEU A 225 1.15 1.95 -8.00
N SER A 226 2.45 1.67 -8.09
CA SER A 226 3.47 2.72 -8.18
C SER A 226 3.36 3.51 -9.49
N SER A 227 3.07 2.83 -10.60
CA SER A 227 2.83 3.48 -11.90
C SER A 227 1.54 4.32 -11.93
N ALA A 228 0.50 3.93 -11.17
CA ALA A 228 -0.73 4.71 -11.06
C ALA A 228 -0.55 6.02 -10.27
N LEU A 229 0.49 6.14 -9.44
CA LEU A 229 0.78 7.38 -8.72
C LEU A 229 1.18 8.52 -9.67
N GLU A 230 1.83 8.22 -10.78
CA GLU A 230 2.32 9.25 -11.70
C GLU A 230 1.17 10.07 -12.32
N PRO A 231 0.13 9.47 -12.93
CA PRO A 231 -1.04 10.23 -13.41
C PRO A 231 -1.72 11.04 -12.30
N ILE A 232 -1.83 10.49 -11.10
CA ILE A 232 -2.45 11.17 -9.96
C ILE A 232 -1.65 12.42 -9.59
N ILE A 233 -0.32 12.29 -9.50
CA ILE A 233 0.58 13.42 -9.23
C ILE A 233 0.46 14.48 -10.31
N LEU A 234 0.42 14.09 -11.59
CA LEU A 234 0.27 15.04 -12.70
C LEU A 234 -1.06 15.78 -12.67
N ILE A 235 -2.17 15.10 -12.34
CA ILE A 235 -3.49 15.72 -12.20
C ILE A 235 -3.48 16.71 -11.03
N ILE A 236 -2.91 16.33 -9.89
CA ILE A 236 -2.81 17.21 -8.71
C ILE A 236 -1.93 18.42 -9.02
N LEU A 237 -0.77 18.21 -9.63
CA LEU A 237 0.16 19.27 -10.02
C LEU A 237 -0.47 20.23 -11.03
N GLY A 238 -1.11 19.70 -12.07
CA GLY A 238 -1.81 20.50 -13.09
C GLY A 238 -2.96 21.30 -12.49
N GLY A 239 -3.77 20.67 -11.65
CA GLY A 239 -4.84 21.33 -10.91
C GLY A 239 -4.32 22.44 -10.00
N MET A 240 -3.26 22.17 -9.24
CA MET A 240 -2.59 23.14 -8.39
C MET A 240 -2.07 24.32 -9.19
N VAL A 241 -1.27 24.09 -10.25
CA VAL A 241 -0.74 25.14 -11.12
C VAL A 241 -1.86 25.94 -11.79
N GLY A 242 -2.92 25.29 -12.26
CA GLY A 242 -4.09 25.96 -12.83
C GLY A 242 -4.76 26.90 -11.82
N LEU A 243 -4.97 26.44 -10.59
CA LEU A 243 -5.50 27.26 -9.49
C LEU A 243 -4.59 28.47 -9.21
N LEU A 244 -3.27 28.26 -9.22
CA LEU A 244 -2.30 29.34 -9.05
C LEU A 244 -2.40 30.38 -10.18
N ILE A 245 -2.46 29.94 -11.42
CA ILE A 245 -2.59 30.82 -12.59
C ILE A 245 -3.87 31.66 -12.48
N VAL A 246 -5.02 31.05 -12.20
CA VAL A 246 -6.29 31.77 -12.01
C VAL A 246 -6.18 32.77 -10.86
N SER A 247 -5.58 32.36 -9.74
CA SER A 247 -5.38 33.24 -8.59
C SER A 247 -4.43 34.41 -8.86
N ILE A 248 -3.62 34.39 -9.92
CA ILE A 248 -2.73 35.52 -10.31
C ILE A 248 -3.36 36.34 -11.42
N ILE A 249 -3.92 35.69 -12.45
CA ILE A 249 -4.42 36.35 -13.66
C ILE A 249 -5.73 37.09 -13.41
N THR A 250 -6.71 36.46 -12.74
CA THR A 250 -8.01 37.09 -12.46
C THR A 250 -7.87 38.43 -11.72
N PRO A 251 -7.03 38.52 -10.67
CA PRO A 251 -6.56 39.77 -10.11
C PRO A 251 -6.15 40.83 -11.15
N ILE A 252 -5.15 40.53 -11.98
CA ILE A 252 -4.57 41.47 -12.96
C ILE A 252 -5.66 42.04 -13.89
N TYR A 253 -6.56 41.18 -14.40
CA TYR A 253 -7.68 41.63 -15.23
C TYR A 253 -8.61 42.61 -14.53
N LYS A 254 -8.91 42.41 -13.24
CA LYS A 254 -9.76 43.34 -12.48
C LYS A 254 -9.12 44.71 -12.32
N ILE A 255 -7.80 44.77 -12.10
CA ILE A 255 -7.07 46.04 -11.99
C ILE A 255 -7.15 46.80 -13.33
N THR A 256 -6.83 46.13 -14.46
CA THR A 256 -6.87 46.77 -15.78
C THR A 256 -8.25 47.33 -16.13
N ASN A 257 -9.32 46.59 -15.80
CA ASN A 257 -10.69 47.04 -16.04
C ASN A 257 -11.16 48.15 -15.07
N SER A 258 -10.50 48.33 -13.92
CA SER A 258 -10.82 49.42 -12.99
C SER A 258 -10.13 50.75 -13.34
N ILE A 259 -9.08 50.70 -14.17
CA ILE A 259 -8.29 51.85 -14.61
C ILE A 259 -8.76 52.36 -15.99
N SER A 260 -9.44 51.50 -16.77
CA SER A 260 -10.06 51.84 -18.07
C SER A 260 -11.49 52.31 -17.88
#